data_AF-A0A327VM07-F1
#
_entry.id   AF-A0A327VM07-F1
#
_cell.length_a   1.000
_cell.length_b   1.000
_cell.length_c   1.000
_cell.angle_alpha   90.00
_cell.angle_beta   90.00
_cell.angle_gamma   90.00
#
_symmetry.space_group_name_H-M   'P 1'
#
loop_
_entity.id
_entity.type
_entity.pdbx_description
1 polymer ?
#
loop_
_entity_poly.entity_id
_entity_poly.type
_entity_poly.pdbx_seq_one_letter_code
_entity_poly.pdbx_strand_id
1 'polypeptide(L)'
;MRPTLAVLAAALLAFGAPLALAPGAAAATDVSTVADALEKNPVYVDPAVRTTLTSDDVDSLTKTIKDADKPVMVAVLPADFPTKDLFTDLRTKTGIVGVYGVRLGTAFDARADSAVMSTAAVHNLTTSVRGEPAAQQLDDFVDAAVRTAKGSAPSSWGAGGDSGGAPVGALVGLGAVVVVGGAGAYALVRRNRRRREAEQRAALDKLRVVVDEDITAFGEELDRLDFHPAEAGADDSMRADYERALDAYEKAKQYMAAAQRPEDVRGVTEAIEDGRFSLALLAARREGRPLPERRAPCFFDPRHGPSVEDAEWTPPGGAPREVPVCAADAARLRDGEDPLVRTVDTGAGERRPYYDAGPAYGPWAGGYFGGGILPGLLFGTVLGSMMASPAYAADYGSGYGDFGGGYEGGDISGADFDTSDFGDFGGGGDFGGGGGGGDFGGGF
;
A
#
# COMPACT_ATOMS: atom_id res chain seq x y z
N MET A 1 72.80 3.13 12.79
CA MET A 1 73.14 2.75 11.40
C MET A 1 72.38 1.48 11.05
N ARG A 2 71.58 1.49 9.98
CA ARG A 2 71.05 0.29 9.31
C ARG A 2 71.98 -0.05 8.14
N PRO A 3 72.22 -1.33 7.83
CA PRO A 3 71.65 -1.93 6.60
C PRO A 3 71.15 -3.39 6.84
N THR A 4 69.92 -3.78 6.44
CA THR A 4 69.42 -4.35 5.16
C THR A 4 69.73 -5.84 4.87
N LEU A 5 68.64 -6.59 4.59
CA LEU A 5 68.45 -7.72 3.65
C LEU A 5 69.24 -9.03 3.93
N ALA A 6 68.77 -10.26 3.70
CA ALA A 6 67.49 -10.91 3.37
C ALA A 6 67.77 -12.44 3.32
N VAL A 7 66.70 -13.26 3.24
CA VAL A 7 66.62 -14.59 2.57
C VAL A 7 66.59 -15.89 3.43
N LEU A 8 65.38 -16.49 3.44
CA LEU A 8 64.93 -17.90 3.33
C LEU A 8 65.39 -19.02 4.31
N ALA A 9 64.39 -19.62 4.98
CA ALA A 9 64.08 -21.07 5.00
C ALA A 9 62.80 -21.30 5.83
N ALA A 10 61.64 -21.53 5.21
CA ALA A 10 61.06 -22.85 4.96
C ALA A 10 60.81 -23.70 6.23
N ALA A 11 59.57 -23.66 6.74
CA ALA A 11 59.00 -24.74 7.55
C ALA A 11 57.47 -24.78 7.36
N LEU A 12 57.05 -25.62 6.41
CA LEU A 12 55.71 -26.15 6.26
C LEU A 12 55.34 -26.92 7.54
N LEU A 13 54.29 -26.51 8.24
CA LEU A 13 53.55 -27.38 9.16
C LEU A 13 52.09 -27.42 8.71
N ALA A 14 51.73 -28.63 8.29
CA ALA A 14 50.44 -29.02 7.75
C ALA A 14 49.32 -28.86 8.78
N PHE A 15 48.29 -28.08 8.42
CA PHE A 15 46.94 -28.22 8.96
C PHE A 15 46.05 -28.75 7.84
N GLY A 16 46.11 -30.06 7.63
CA GLY A 16 45.15 -30.77 6.79
C GLY A 16 43.88 -31.02 7.58
N ALA A 17 42.94 -30.09 7.53
CA ALA A 17 41.54 -30.39 7.80
C ALA A 17 40.90 -30.83 6.48
N PRO A 18 40.33 -32.04 6.37
CA PRO A 18 39.57 -32.40 5.19
C PRO A 18 38.33 -31.51 5.15
N LEU A 19 38.28 -30.57 4.20
CA LEU A 19 37.01 -30.01 3.74
C LEU A 19 36.24 -31.17 3.09
N ALA A 20 35.41 -31.84 3.88
CA ALA A 20 34.30 -32.58 3.33
C ALA A 20 33.43 -31.55 2.58
N LEU A 21 33.51 -31.57 1.23
CA LEU A 21 32.45 -31.02 0.41
C LEU A 21 31.20 -31.84 0.72
N ALA A 22 30.40 -31.38 1.68
CA ALA A 22 29.00 -31.73 1.70
C ALA A 22 28.43 -31.31 0.33
N PRO A 23 27.65 -32.16 -0.35
CA PRO A 23 26.82 -31.69 -1.45
C PRO A 23 26.04 -30.51 -0.88
N GLY A 24 26.20 -29.33 -1.49
CA GLY A 24 25.42 -28.17 -1.10
C GLY A 24 23.96 -28.57 -1.20
N ALA A 25 23.31 -28.70 -0.04
CA ALA A 25 21.86 -28.64 0.01
C ALA A 25 21.53 -27.26 -0.59
N ALA A 26 21.12 -27.24 -1.86
CA ALA A 26 20.53 -26.05 -2.45
C ALA A 26 19.40 -25.68 -1.50
N ALA A 27 19.55 -24.58 -0.77
CA ALA A 27 18.49 -24.05 0.06
C ALA A 27 17.27 -23.92 -0.86
N ALA A 28 16.16 -24.53 -0.47
CA ALA A 28 14.93 -24.45 -1.25
C ALA A 28 14.65 -22.95 -1.49
N THR A 29 14.66 -22.52 -2.74
CA THR A 29 14.30 -21.17 -3.12
C THR A 29 12.88 -20.92 -2.60
N ASP A 30 12.71 -19.90 -1.77
CA ASP A 30 11.39 -19.50 -1.28
C ASP A 30 10.76 -18.48 -2.24
N VAL A 31 9.43 -18.31 -2.15
CA VAL A 31 8.69 -17.33 -2.98
C VAL A 31 9.23 -15.91 -2.80
N SER A 32 9.74 -15.57 -1.62
CA SER A 32 10.35 -14.26 -1.34
C SER A 32 11.60 -14.01 -2.20
N THR A 33 12.45 -15.02 -2.38
CA THR A 33 13.63 -14.93 -3.25
C THR A 33 13.25 -14.69 -4.70
N VAL A 34 12.20 -15.37 -5.19
CA VAL A 34 11.67 -15.18 -6.55
C VAL A 34 11.13 -13.75 -6.71
N ALA A 35 10.33 -13.29 -5.75
CA ALA A 35 9.74 -11.95 -5.74
C ALA A 35 10.81 -10.85 -5.73
N ASP A 36 11.80 -10.94 -4.85
CA ASP A 36 12.92 -9.98 -4.75
C ASP A 36 13.74 -9.88 -6.04
N ALA A 37 13.80 -10.98 -6.80
CA ALA A 37 14.45 -11.01 -8.10
C ALA A 37 13.58 -10.36 -9.18
N LEU A 38 12.28 -10.65 -9.19
CA LEU A 38 11.31 -10.09 -10.14
C LEU A 38 11.10 -8.58 -9.96
N GLU A 39 11.23 -8.08 -8.73
CA GLU A 39 11.26 -6.65 -8.44
C GLU A 39 12.37 -5.92 -9.21
N LYS A 40 13.51 -6.60 -9.45
CA LYS A 40 14.71 -6.02 -10.07
C LYS A 40 14.83 -6.34 -11.56
N ASN A 41 14.32 -7.49 -12.00
CA ASN A 41 14.37 -7.91 -13.40
C ASN A 41 13.10 -8.67 -13.79
N PRO A 42 12.61 -8.52 -15.03
CA PRO A 42 11.35 -9.13 -15.46
C PRO A 42 11.40 -10.67 -15.57
N VAL A 43 12.59 -11.27 -15.61
CA VAL A 43 12.75 -12.72 -15.79
C VAL A 43 13.56 -13.32 -14.64
N TYR A 44 13.03 -14.36 -14.03
CA TYR A 44 13.73 -15.17 -13.02
C TYR A 44 13.80 -16.64 -13.47
N VAL A 45 15.00 -17.23 -13.40
CA VAL A 45 15.21 -18.66 -13.61
C VAL A 45 15.90 -19.26 -12.39
N ASP A 46 15.22 -20.22 -11.77
CA ASP A 46 15.73 -20.86 -10.57
C ASP A 46 17.05 -21.61 -10.86
N PRO A 47 18.07 -21.50 -9.98
CA PRO A 47 19.34 -22.21 -10.14
C PRO A 47 19.22 -23.71 -10.40
N ALA A 48 18.20 -24.38 -9.86
CA ALA A 48 17.97 -25.81 -10.01
C ALA A 48 17.52 -26.22 -11.43
N VAL A 49 17.02 -25.28 -12.23
CA VAL A 49 16.50 -25.52 -13.60
C VAL A 49 17.21 -24.68 -14.67
N ARG A 50 18.38 -24.12 -14.36
CA ARG A 50 19.18 -23.32 -15.31
C ARG A 50 19.58 -24.05 -16.60
N THR A 51 19.50 -25.38 -16.64
CA THR A 51 19.77 -26.17 -17.85
C THR A 51 18.58 -26.20 -18.82
N THR A 52 17.41 -25.70 -18.42
CA THR A 52 16.19 -25.70 -19.24
C THR A 52 16.15 -24.57 -20.27
N LEU A 53 16.87 -23.47 -20.02
CA LEU A 53 16.99 -22.33 -20.92
C LEU A 53 18.46 -21.96 -21.08
N THR A 54 18.86 -21.48 -22.25
CA THR A 54 20.20 -20.91 -22.43
C THR A 54 20.27 -19.50 -21.85
N SER A 55 21.48 -18.99 -21.60
CA SER A 55 21.66 -17.58 -21.22
C SER A 55 21.08 -16.64 -22.27
N ASP A 56 21.22 -17.00 -23.54
CA ASP A 56 20.79 -16.18 -24.68
C ASP A 56 19.26 -16.10 -24.74
N ASP A 57 18.55 -17.18 -24.41
CA ASP A 57 17.07 -17.17 -24.31
C ASP A 57 16.59 -16.24 -23.19
N VAL A 58 17.24 -16.29 -22.01
CA VAL A 58 16.88 -15.44 -20.86
C VAL A 58 17.18 -13.98 -21.14
N ASP A 59 18.31 -13.68 -21.79
CA ASP A 59 18.68 -12.33 -22.18
C ASP A 59 17.73 -11.78 -23.26
N SER A 60 17.33 -12.62 -24.21
CA SER A 60 16.34 -12.28 -25.24
C SER A 60 14.98 -11.94 -24.62
N LEU A 61 14.44 -12.81 -23.75
CA LEU A 61 13.19 -12.56 -23.03
C LEU A 61 13.24 -11.28 -22.20
N THR A 62 14.33 -11.09 -21.45
CA THR A 62 14.55 -9.89 -20.63
C THR A 62 14.58 -8.63 -21.49
N LYS A 63 15.27 -8.68 -22.62
CA LYS A 63 15.36 -7.57 -23.57
C LYS A 63 13.99 -7.25 -24.16
N THR A 64 13.24 -8.24 -24.63
CA THR A 64 11.91 -8.06 -25.20
C THR A 64 10.97 -7.36 -24.23
N ILE A 65 10.95 -7.78 -22.96
CA ILE A 65 10.09 -7.15 -21.94
C ILE A 65 10.52 -5.72 -21.63
N LYS A 66 11.84 -5.49 -21.45
CA LYS A 66 12.37 -4.15 -21.13
C LYS A 66 12.19 -3.17 -22.30
N ASP A 67 12.44 -3.61 -23.54
CA ASP A 67 12.29 -2.79 -24.75
C ASP A 67 10.81 -2.48 -25.03
N ALA A 68 9.88 -3.38 -24.68
CA ALA A 68 8.45 -3.15 -24.83
C ALA A 68 7.85 -2.18 -23.79
N ASP A 69 8.58 -1.92 -22.70
CA ASP A 69 8.13 -1.10 -21.56
C ASP A 69 6.77 -1.57 -21.02
N LYS A 70 6.69 -2.84 -20.61
CA LYS A 70 5.45 -3.45 -20.10
C LYS A 70 5.65 -4.19 -18.78
N PRO A 71 4.67 -4.18 -17.86
CA PRO A 71 4.76 -4.85 -16.57
C PRO A 71 4.45 -6.36 -16.73
N VAL A 72 5.31 -7.07 -17.45
CA VAL A 72 5.22 -8.53 -17.65
C VAL A 72 6.39 -9.19 -16.94
N MET A 73 6.12 -10.17 -16.08
CA MET A 73 7.14 -10.93 -15.36
C MET A 73 7.00 -12.43 -15.65
N VAL A 74 8.15 -13.11 -15.72
CA VAL A 74 8.23 -14.55 -15.95
C VAL A 74 9.14 -15.22 -14.92
N ALA A 75 8.65 -16.27 -14.28
CA ALA A 75 9.45 -17.12 -13.40
C ALA A 75 9.51 -18.57 -13.90
N VAL A 76 10.70 -19.15 -13.93
CA VAL A 76 10.94 -20.56 -14.27
C VAL A 76 11.45 -21.28 -13.04
N LEU A 77 10.64 -22.22 -12.54
CA LEU A 77 10.78 -22.85 -11.23
C LEU A 77 10.84 -24.39 -11.35
N PRO A 78 11.47 -25.08 -10.37
CA PRO A 78 11.53 -26.54 -10.36
C PRO A 78 10.14 -27.14 -10.11
N ALA A 79 9.94 -28.38 -10.56
CA ALA A 79 8.62 -29.03 -10.54
C ALA A 79 8.08 -29.30 -9.12
N ASP A 80 8.96 -29.34 -8.12
CA ASP A 80 8.65 -29.54 -6.71
C ASP A 80 8.47 -28.21 -5.92
N PHE A 81 8.49 -27.06 -6.60
CA PHE A 81 8.31 -25.76 -5.97
C PHE A 81 6.90 -25.63 -5.34
N PRO A 82 6.76 -25.04 -4.13
CA PRO A 82 5.46 -24.89 -3.48
C PRO A 82 4.47 -24.08 -4.32
N THR A 83 3.29 -24.66 -4.59
CA THR A 83 2.26 -24.04 -5.45
C THR A 83 1.11 -23.40 -4.68
N LYS A 84 1.01 -23.66 -3.38
CA LYS A 84 -0.04 -23.09 -2.54
C LYS A 84 0.10 -21.56 -2.52
N ASP A 85 -0.96 -20.86 -2.90
CA ASP A 85 -1.06 -19.39 -2.92
C ASP A 85 0.04 -18.70 -3.74
N LEU A 86 0.70 -19.41 -4.66
CA LEU A 86 1.93 -18.97 -5.34
C LEU A 86 1.78 -17.62 -6.04
N PHE A 87 0.75 -17.43 -6.87
CA PHE A 87 0.55 -16.16 -7.58
C PHE A 87 0.21 -15.01 -6.63
N THR A 88 -0.61 -15.28 -5.62
CA THR A 88 -0.98 -14.31 -4.58
C THR A 88 0.24 -13.85 -3.80
N ASP A 89 1.05 -14.79 -3.33
CA ASP A 89 2.28 -14.50 -2.58
C ASP A 89 3.31 -13.80 -3.46
N LEU A 90 3.49 -14.26 -4.70
CA LEU A 90 4.44 -13.67 -5.65
C LEU A 90 4.03 -12.23 -5.97
N ARG A 91 2.76 -11.97 -6.25
CA ARG A 91 2.21 -10.63 -6.48
C ARG A 91 2.37 -9.71 -5.27
N THR A 92 2.03 -10.21 -4.08
CA THR A 92 2.09 -9.47 -2.81
C THR A 92 3.52 -9.11 -2.43
N LYS A 93 4.45 -10.07 -2.57
CA LYS A 93 5.86 -9.88 -2.21
C LYS A 93 6.62 -9.06 -3.24
N THR A 94 6.31 -9.24 -4.53
CA THR A 94 6.92 -8.45 -5.61
C THR A 94 6.42 -7.01 -5.58
N GLY A 95 5.15 -6.82 -5.19
CA GLY A 95 4.54 -5.50 -5.01
C GLY A 95 4.31 -4.73 -6.31
N ILE A 96 4.37 -5.38 -7.48
CA ILE A 96 4.23 -4.73 -8.79
C ILE A 96 2.89 -5.11 -9.44
N VAL A 97 2.14 -4.14 -9.92
CA VAL A 97 0.89 -4.35 -10.68
C VAL A 97 1.25 -4.81 -12.09
N GLY A 98 0.94 -6.06 -12.47
CA GLY A 98 1.48 -6.66 -13.69
C GLY A 98 0.89 -8.02 -14.10
N VAL A 99 1.46 -8.57 -15.18
CA VAL A 99 1.21 -9.94 -15.66
C VAL A 99 2.30 -10.86 -15.11
N TYR A 100 1.93 -11.94 -14.45
CA TYR A 100 2.82 -12.93 -13.89
C TYR A 100 2.65 -14.26 -14.63
N GLY A 101 3.67 -14.69 -15.38
CA GLY A 101 3.76 -16.03 -15.96
C GLY A 101 4.70 -16.92 -15.15
N VAL A 102 4.28 -18.14 -14.82
CA VAL A 102 5.09 -19.09 -14.07
C VAL A 102 5.15 -20.43 -14.80
N ARG A 103 6.37 -20.88 -15.09
CA ARG A 103 6.65 -22.23 -15.59
C ARG A 103 7.17 -23.11 -14.45
N LEU A 104 6.48 -24.21 -14.18
CA LEU A 104 6.81 -25.22 -13.17
C LEU A 104 7.09 -26.55 -13.86
N GLY A 105 8.36 -26.86 -14.10
CA GLY A 105 8.76 -28.02 -14.92
C GLY A 105 8.20 -27.95 -16.34
N THR A 106 7.17 -28.76 -16.64
CA THR A 106 6.44 -28.76 -17.92
C THR A 106 5.11 -28.03 -17.88
N ALA A 107 4.63 -27.65 -16.69
CA ALA A 107 3.40 -26.91 -16.53
C ALA A 107 3.65 -25.40 -16.66
N PHE A 108 2.65 -24.68 -17.15
CA PHE A 108 2.67 -23.22 -17.26
C PHE A 108 1.32 -22.66 -16.89
N ASP A 109 1.34 -21.60 -16.08
CA ASP A 109 0.15 -20.83 -15.74
C ASP A 109 0.51 -19.34 -15.67
N ALA A 110 -0.49 -18.47 -15.84
CA ALA A 110 -0.30 -17.03 -15.72
C ALA A 110 -1.52 -16.32 -15.13
N ARG A 111 -1.27 -15.21 -14.44
CA ARG A 111 -2.30 -14.33 -13.86
C ARG A 111 -1.92 -12.87 -14.10
N ALA A 112 -2.89 -11.96 -14.06
CA ALA A 112 -2.62 -10.53 -14.15
C ALA A 112 -3.59 -9.73 -13.32
N ASP A 113 -3.15 -8.55 -12.88
CA ASP A 113 -4.05 -7.52 -12.37
C ASP A 113 -5.01 -7.06 -13.47
N SER A 114 -6.29 -6.90 -13.12
CA SER A 114 -7.37 -6.51 -14.04
C SER A 114 -7.11 -5.17 -14.75
N ALA A 115 -6.39 -4.26 -14.09
CA ALA A 115 -5.93 -2.99 -14.63
C ALA A 115 -4.93 -3.15 -15.80
N VAL A 116 -4.15 -4.24 -15.79
CA VAL A 116 -3.09 -4.52 -16.77
C VAL A 116 -3.61 -5.37 -17.92
N MET A 117 -4.36 -6.43 -17.61
CA MET A 117 -4.90 -7.35 -18.61
C MET A 117 -6.15 -8.04 -18.08
N SER A 118 -7.16 -8.19 -18.93
CA SER A 118 -8.38 -8.89 -18.54
C SER A 118 -8.11 -10.38 -18.30
N THR A 119 -8.83 -10.97 -17.35
CA THR A 119 -8.73 -12.40 -17.01
C THR A 119 -8.95 -13.30 -18.24
N ALA A 120 -9.89 -12.92 -19.12
CA ALA A 120 -10.14 -13.65 -20.36
C ALA A 120 -8.95 -13.60 -21.33
N ALA A 121 -8.26 -12.45 -21.42
CA ALA A 121 -7.07 -12.34 -22.26
C ALA A 121 -5.94 -13.21 -21.70
N VAL A 122 -5.61 -13.11 -20.40
CA VAL A 122 -4.57 -13.95 -19.78
C VAL A 122 -4.87 -15.44 -19.97
N HIS A 123 -6.12 -15.86 -19.74
CA HIS A 123 -6.53 -17.25 -19.93
C HIS A 123 -6.32 -17.74 -21.37
N ASN A 124 -6.67 -16.93 -22.37
CA ASN A 124 -6.48 -17.26 -23.77
C ASN A 124 -4.99 -17.35 -24.13
N LEU A 125 -4.16 -16.43 -23.62
CA LEU A 125 -2.71 -16.46 -23.80
C LEU A 125 -2.10 -17.73 -23.19
N THR A 126 -2.39 -18.03 -21.92
CA THR A 126 -1.91 -19.23 -21.22
C THR A 126 -2.34 -20.52 -21.93
N THR A 127 -3.55 -20.55 -22.48
CA THR A 127 -4.04 -21.72 -23.22
C THR A 127 -3.33 -21.88 -24.56
N SER A 128 -2.99 -20.77 -25.24
CA SER A 128 -2.37 -20.81 -26.57
C SER A 128 -0.96 -21.40 -26.59
N VAL A 129 -0.20 -21.22 -25.51
CA VAL A 129 1.20 -21.67 -25.39
C VAL A 129 1.34 -23.03 -24.68
N ARG A 130 0.22 -23.71 -24.38
CA ARG A 130 0.22 -24.96 -23.62
C ARG A 130 0.77 -26.10 -24.46
N GLY A 131 1.73 -26.85 -23.89
CA GLY A 131 2.33 -28.01 -24.55
C GLY A 131 3.57 -27.70 -25.39
N GLU A 132 3.98 -26.44 -25.45
CA GLU A 132 5.18 -26.01 -26.17
C GLU A 132 6.48 -26.27 -25.38
N PRO A 133 7.62 -26.42 -26.08
CA PRO A 133 8.95 -26.45 -25.46
C PRO A 133 9.23 -25.17 -24.66
N ALA A 134 10.10 -25.26 -23.64
CA ALA A 134 10.30 -24.20 -22.65
C ALA A 134 10.65 -22.82 -23.25
N ALA A 135 11.62 -22.75 -24.17
CA ALA A 135 12.00 -21.48 -24.79
C ALA A 135 10.86 -20.89 -25.62
N GLN A 136 10.27 -21.69 -26.50
CA GLN A 136 9.17 -21.26 -27.36
C GLN A 136 7.94 -20.80 -26.57
N GLN A 137 7.54 -21.56 -25.55
CA GLN A 137 6.39 -21.22 -24.69
C GLN A 137 6.55 -19.84 -24.05
N LEU A 138 7.76 -19.55 -23.54
CA LEU A 138 8.02 -18.28 -22.86
C LEU A 138 8.12 -17.14 -23.85
N ASP A 139 8.76 -17.36 -25.00
CA ASP A 139 8.84 -16.37 -26.08
C ASP A 139 7.44 -16.00 -26.58
N ASP A 140 6.64 -16.97 -27.00
CA ASP A 140 5.30 -16.75 -27.55
C ASP A 140 4.34 -16.12 -26.50
N PHE A 141 4.46 -16.52 -25.22
CA PHE A 141 3.71 -15.90 -24.13
C PHE A 141 4.11 -14.43 -23.93
N VAL A 142 5.41 -14.15 -23.80
CA VAL A 142 5.92 -12.80 -23.58
C VAL A 142 5.54 -11.89 -24.74
N ASP A 143 5.73 -12.35 -25.98
CA ASP A 143 5.38 -11.62 -27.20
C ASP A 143 3.89 -11.24 -27.24
N ALA A 144 3.00 -12.17 -26.88
CA ALA A 144 1.57 -11.91 -26.81
C ALA A 144 1.22 -11.00 -25.62
N ALA A 145 1.87 -11.19 -24.47
CA ALA A 145 1.59 -10.46 -23.24
C ALA A 145 2.00 -9.00 -23.37
N VAL A 146 3.19 -8.69 -23.87
CA VAL A 146 3.66 -7.29 -24.03
C VAL A 146 2.84 -6.50 -25.05
N ARG A 147 2.26 -7.17 -26.07
CA ARG A 147 1.35 -6.54 -27.04
C ARG A 147 -0.03 -6.19 -26.45
N THR A 148 -0.43 -6.89 -25.40
CA THR A 148 -1.79 -6.81 -24.84
C THR A 148 -1.83 -6.06 -23.51
N ALA A 149 -0.74 -6.09 -22.74
CA ALA A 149 -0.65 -5.49 -21.41
C ALA A 149 -0.72 -3.96 -21.46
N LYS A 150 -1.42 -3.38 -20.49
CA LYS A 150 -1.49 -1.94 -20.25
C LYS A 150 -0.48 -1.52 -19.18
N GLY A 151 -0.15 -0.22 -19.16
CA GLY A 151 0.87 0.34 -18.27
C GLY A 151 2.29 0.26 -18.82
N SER A 152 3.26 0.59 -17.97
CA SER A 152 4.69 0.69 -18.27
C SER A 152 5.52 -0.22 -17.36
N ALA A 153 6.79 -0.45 -17.69
CA ALA A 153 7.67 -1.24 -16.85
C ALA A 153 8.01 -0.49 -15.54
N PRO A 154 8.21 -1.21 -14.41
CA PRO A 154 8.74 -0.62 -13.19
C PRO A 154 10.07 0.08 -13.40
N SER A 155 10.24 1.24 -12.76
CA SER A 155 11.49 2.03 -12.83
C SER A 155 12.73 1.25 -12.36
N SER A 156 12.56 0.21 -11.54
CA SER A 156 13.64 -0.68 -11.08
C SER A 156 14.28 -1.49 -12.21
N TRP A 157 13.62 -1.67 -13.35
CA TRP A 157 14.14 -2.43 -14.48
C TRP A 157 15.06 -1.59 -15.39
N GLY A 158 15.11 -0.27 -15.17
CA GLY A 158 15.86 0.71 -15.97
C GLY A 158 17.23 1.09 -15.40
N ALA A 159 18.29 0.54 -16.00
CA ALA A 159 19.59 1.19 -16.24
C ALA A 159 20.39 0.33 -17.25
N GLY A 160 20.33 0.69 -18.52
CA GLY A 160 21.04 0.01 -19.60
C GLY A 160 21.15 0.89 -20.83
N GLY A 161 21.64 2.13 -20.63
CA GLY A 161 21.92 3.04 -21.72
C GLY A 161 23.05 2.51 -22.60
N ASP A 162 22.75 2.48 -23.89
CA ASP A 162 23.61 2.15 -25.02
C ASP A 162 25.03 2.71 -24.86
N SER A 163 26.05 1.84 -24.87
CA SER A 163 27.42 2.25 -25.13
C SER A 163 28.07 1.23 -26.06
N GLY A 164 28.36 1.70 -27.26
CA GLY A 164 29.02 0.98 -28.33
C GLY A 164 30.24 0.18 -27.87
N GLY A 165 30.44 -0.96 -28.54
CA GLY A 165 31.30 -2.04 -28.10
C GLY A 165 32.75 -1.66 -27.76
N ALA A 166 33.31 -2.45 -26.85
CA ALA A 166 34.76 -2.63 -26.67
C ALA A 166 35.04 -3.95 -25.93
N PRO A 167 36.25 -4.52 -26.06
CA PRO A 167 36.49 -5.94 -26.21
C PRO A 167 36.66 -6.72 -24.89
N VAL A 168 36.54 -8.04 -25.03
CA VAL A 168 36.93 -9.11 -24.11
C VAL A 168 38.16 -8.73 -23.27
N GLY A 169 37.96 -8.37 -22.00
CA GLY A 169 39.06 -8.02 -21.10
C GLY A 169 38.71 -7.59 -19.67
N ALA A 170 37.44 -7.34 -19.34
CA ALA A 170 37.06 -6.73 -18.05
C ALA A 170 36.55 -7.72 -16.97
N LEU A 171 37.05 -8.96 -16.93
CA LEU A 171 36.61 -9.96 -15.93
C LEU A 171 37.35 -9.92 -14.57
N VAL A 172 38.18 -8.91 -14.29
CA VAL A 172 38.89 -8.82 -12.98
C VAL A 172 38.51 -7.56 -12.17
N GLY A 173 37.63 -6.70 -12.68
CA GLY A 173 37.26 -5.44 -12.03
C GLY A 173 35.94 -5.42 -11.24
N LEU A 174 35.16 -6.51 -11.22
CA LEU A 174 33.76 -6.48 -10.76
C LEU A 174 33.54 -6.79 -9.27
N GLY A 175 34.58 -7.16 -8.52
CA GLY A 175 34.47 -7.46 -7.09
C GLY A 175 34.45 -6.21 -6.18
N ALA A 176 35.07 -5.11 -6.61
CA ALA A 176 35.23 -3.91 -5.78
C ALA A 176 34.11 -2.86 -5.98
N VAL A 177 33.43 -2.85 -7.14
CA VAL A 177 32.38 -1.87 -7.45
C VAL A 177 31.02 -2.27 -6.87
N VAL A 178 30.72 -3.57 -6.75
CA VAL A 178 29.45 -4.06 -6.16
C VAL A 178 29.36 -3.76 -4.66
N VAL A 179 30.48 -3.83 -3.92
CA VAL A 179 30.48 -3.55 -2.47
C VAL A 179 30.36 -2.04 -2.18
N VAL A 180 30.95 -1.17 -3.00
CA VAL A 180 30.84 0.29 -2.84
C VAL A 180 29.49 0.81 -3.37
N GLY A 181 28.97 0.27 -4.47
CA GLY A 181 27.65 0.62 -5.02
C GLY A 181 26.48 0.12 -4.17
N GLY A 182 26.56 -1.11 -3.65
CA GLY A 182 25.54 -1.70 -2.78
C GLY A 182 25.48 -1.06 -1.39
N ALA A 183 26.63 -0.72 -0.80
CA ALA A 183 26.68 0.04 0.45
C ALA A 183 26.15 1.47 0.27
N GLY A 184 26.43 2.12 -0.86
CA GLY A 184 25.89 3.43 -1.21
C GLY A 184 24.38 3.42 -1.39
N ALA A 185 23.83 2.48 -2.17
CA ALA A 185 22.39 2.32 -2.36
C ALA A 185 21.67 1.95 -1.05
N TYR A 186 22.20 1.01 -0.26
CA TYR A 186 21.66 0.66 1.05
C TYR A 186 21.72 1.83 2.03
N ALA A 187 22.81 2.62 2.04
CA ALA A 187 22.92 3.81 2.88
C ALA A 187 21.91 4.89 2.47
N LEU A 188 21.65 5.07 1.17
CA LEU A 188 20.61 5.99 0.68
C LEU A 188 19.21 5.52 1.05
N VAL A 189 18.89 4.24 0.87
CA VAL A 189 17.59 3.66 1.29
C VAL A 189 17.41 3.80 2.80
N ARG A 190 18.42 3.45 3.59
CA ARG A 190 18.38 3.57 5.06
C ARG A 190 18.27 5.02 5.50
N ARG A 191 18.95 5.96 4.83
CA ARG A 191 18.85 7.39 5.10
C ARG A 191 17.47 7.94 4.76
N ASN A 192 16.92 7.55 3.62
CA ASN A 192 15.57 7.93 3.22
C ASN A 192 14.52 7.36 4.18
N ARG A 193 14.67 6.10 4.59
CA ARG A 193 13.79 5.49 5.59
C ARG A 193 13.84 6.23 6.94
N ARG A 194 15.04 6.52 7.45
CA ARG A 194 15.20 7.31 8.68
C ARG A 194 14.62 8.72 8.57
N ARG A 195 14.77 9.33 7.39
CA ARG A 195 14.20 10.65 7.10
C ARG A 195 12.67 10.59 7.11
N ARG A 196 12.07 9.61 6.44
CA ARG A 196 10.62 9.37 6.43
C ARG A 196 10.08 9.10 7.83
N GLU A 197 10.75 8.23 8.60
CA GLU A 197 10.38 7.96 10.00
C GLU A 197 10.43 9.24 10.85
N ALA A 198 11.40 10.13 10.62
CA ALA A 198 11.47 11.43 11.30
C ALA A 198 10.37 12.39 10.84
N GLU A 199 10.06 12.42 9.55
CA GLU A 199 8.97 13.23 8.96
C GLU A 199 7.60 12.76 9.48
N GLN A 200 7.35 11.45 9.55
CA GLN A 200 6.14 10.85 10.13
C GLN A 200 6.00 11.17 11.61
N ARG A 201 7.09 11.11 12.39
CA ARG A 201 7.07 11.50 13.81
C ARG A 201 6.75 12.98 13.97
N ALA A 202 7.38 13.85 13.19
CA ALA A 202 7.11 15.28 13.22
C ALA A 202 5.66 15.60 12.80
N ALA A 203 5.10 14.87 11.83
CA ALA A 203 3.70 14.99 11.45
C ALA A 203 2.76 14.53 12.58
N LEU A 204 3.05 13.39 13.21
CA LEU A 204 2.28 12.91 14.36
C LEU A 204 2.35 13.87 15.55
N ASP A 205 3.50 14.49 15.81
CA ASP A 205 3.65 15.48 16.89
C ASP A 205 2.80 16.74 16.65
N LYS A 206 2.61 17.15 15.38
CA LYS A 206 1.65 18.21 15.04
C LYS A 206 0.21 17.77 15.26
N LEU A 207 -0.12 16.54 14.88
CA LEU A 207 -1.45 15.98 15.06
C LEU A 207 -1.81 15.82 16.55
N ARG A 208 -0.86 15.42 17.40
CA ARG A 208 -1.04 15.29 18.85
C ARG A 208 -1.62 16.57 19.46
N VAL A 209 -1.13 17.74 19.05
CA VAL A 209 -1.63 19.02 19.57
C VAL A 209 -3.12 19.21 19.28
N VAL A 210 -3.54 19.05 18.02
CA VAL A 210 -4.96 19.25 17.65
C VAL A 210 -5.86 18.15 18.20
N VAL A 211 -5.38 16.91 18.25
CA VAL A 211 -6.15 15.78 18.79
C VAL A 211 -6.30 15.91 20.31
N ASP A 212 -5.27 16.33 21.03
CA ASP A 212 -5.37 16.58 22.47
C ASP A 212 -6.34 17.72 22.77
N GLU A 213 -6.37 18.78 21.95
CA GLU A 213 -7.42 19.81 22.02
C GLU A 213 -8.82 19.20 21.84
N ASP A 214 -8.99 18.28 20.89
CA ASP A 214 -10.30 17.68 20.58
C ASP A 214 -10.76 16.68 21.66
N ILE A 215 -9.84 15.87 22.21
CA ILE A 215 -10.09 14.97 23.35
C ILE A 215 -10.47 15.81 24.57
N THR A 216 -9.72 16.88 24.85
CA THR A 216 -10.00 17.78 25.98
C THR A 216 -11.37 18.44 25.82
N ALA A 217 -11.66 18.98 24.64
CA ALA A 217 -12.95 19.61 24.37
C ALA A 217 -14.12 18.64 24.52
N PHE A 218 -13.95 17.37 24.08
CA PHE A 218 -14.97 16.34 24.26
C PHE A 218 -15.13 15.92 25.74
N GLY A 219 -14.03 15.82 26.48
CA GLY A 219 -14.07 15.59 27.93
C GLY A 219 -14.79 16.70 28.70
N GLU A 220 -14.56 17.96 28.33
CA GLU A 220 -15.29 19.10 28.91
C GLU A 220 -16.77 19.12 28.51
N GLU A 221 -17.11 18.66 27.31
CA GLU A 221 -18.49 18.50 26.87
C GLU A 221 -19.23 17.46 27.72
N LEU A 222 -18.57 16.34 28.01
CA LEU A 222 -19.06 15.30 28.93
C LEU A 222 -19.21 15.82 30.36
N ASP A 223 -18.24 16.60 30.86
CA ASP A 223 -18.27 17.17 32.22
C ASP A 223 -19.38 18.23 32.38
N ARG A 224 -19.65 19.01 31.34
CA ARG A 224 -20.73 20.00 31.30
C ARG A 224 -22.12 19.40 31.08
N LEU A 225 -22.20 18.11 30.75
CA LEU A 225 -23.48 17.44 30.51
C LEU A 225 -24.26 17.29 31.81
N ASP A 226 -25.37 18.02 31.92
CA ASP A 226 -26.31 17.91 33.03
C ASP A 226 -27.18 16.65 32.89
N PHE A 227 -26.59 15.44 32.95
CA PHE A 227 -27.28 14.15 32.92
C PHE A 227 -26.68 13.19 33.94
N HIS A 228 -27.52 12.64 34.81
CA HIS A 228 -27.12 11.59 35.74
C HIS A 228 -27.82 10.26 35.43
N PRO A 229 -27.11 9.14 35.22
CA PRO A 229 -27.72 7.86 34.86
C PRO A 229 -28.81 7.32 35.82
N ALA A 230 -28.79 7.78 37.07
CA ALA A 230 -29.73 7.42 38.13
C ALA A 230 -30.83 8.48 38.38
N GLU A 231 -30.90 9.54 37.57
CA GLU A 231 -31.94 10.56 37.72
C GLU A 231 -33.32 10.06 37.30
N ALA A 232 -34.35 10.69 37.85
CA ALA A 232 -35.72 10.38 37.48
C ALA A 232 -35.97 10.77 36.01
N GLY A 233 -36.39 9.80 35.20
CA GLY A 233 -36.63 9.98 33.76
C GLY A 233 -35.52 9.44 32.86
N ALA A 234 -34.36 9.05 33.41
CA ALA A 234 -33.36 8.31 32.65
C ALA A 234 -33.86 6.90 32.33
N ASP A 235 -34.14 6.63 31.04
CA ASP A 235 -34.46 5.29 30.55
C ASP A 235 -33.20 4.50 30.16
N ASP A 236 -33.38 3.22 29.81
CA ASP A 236 -32.26 2.35 29.42
C ASP A 236 -31.56 2.82 28.13
N SER A 237 -32.28 3.48 27.22
CA SER A 237 -31.69 3.98 25.97
C SER A 237 -30.82 5.20 26.24
N MET A 238 -31.28 6.14 27.08
CA MET A 238 -30.50 7.30 27.53
C MET A 238 -29.23 6.88 28.27
N ARG A 239 -29.34 5.88 29.16
CA ARG A 239 -28.16 5.31 29.84
C ARG A 239 -27.16 4.71 28.85
N ALA A 240 -27.65 3.96 27.86
CA ALA A 240 -26.79 3.34 26.86
C ALA A 240 -26.14 4.37 25.91
N ASP A 241 -26.84 5.46 25.55
CA ASP A 241 -26.27 6.57 24.78
C ASP A 241 -25.15 7.27 25.57
N TYR A 242 -25.37 7.54 26.86
CA TYR A 242 -24.35 8.12 27.73
C TYR A 242 -23.14 7.21 27.94
N GLU A 243 -23.36 5.92 28.17
CA GLU A 243 -22.30 4.91 28.30
C GLU A 243 -21.44 4.83 27.03
N ARG A 244 -22.06 4.82 25.84
CA ARG A 244 -21.33 4.88 24.56
C ARG A 244 -20.46 6.13 24.43
N ALA A 245 -20.94 7.29 24.90
CA ALA A 245 -20.17 8.52 24.86
C ALA A 245 -18.93 8.47 25.79
N LEU A 246 -19.07 7.88 26.98
CA LEU A 246 -17.94 7.64 27.89
C LEU A 246 -16.94 6.63 27.31
N ASP A 247 -17.42 5.53 26.74
CA ASP A 247 -16.57 4.52 26.09
C ASP A 247 -15.80 5.11 24.90
N ALA A 248 -16.44 5.98 24.11
CA ALA A 248 -15.82 6.70 23.02
C ALA A 248 -14.68 7.61 23.52
N TYR A 249 -14.87 8.33 24.63
CA TYR A 249 -13.83 9.15 25.24
C TYR A 249 -12.63 8.32 25.72
N GLU A 250 -12.89 7.18 26.36
CA GLU A 250 -11.83 6.25 26.77
C GLU A 250 -11.09 5.66 25.57
N LYS A 251 -11.81 5.23 24.53
CA LYS A 251 -11.21 4.73 23.27
C LYS A 251 -10.34 5.79 22.61
N ALA A 252 -10.80 7.04 22.52
CA ALA A 252 -10.03 8.13 21.93
C ALA A 252 -8.67 8.31 22.65
N LYS A 253 -8.66 8.31 23.99
CA LYS A 253 -7.43 8.38 24.78
C LYS A 253 -6.52 7.17 24.55
N GLN A 254 -7.10 5.96 24.51
CA GLN A 254 -6.34 4.72 24.29
C GLN A 254 -5.70 4.69 22.90
N TYR A 255 -6.45 5.07 21.86
CA TYR A 255 -5.93 5.15 20.49
C TYR A 255 -4.84 6.21 20.36
N MET A 256 -5.01 7.39 20.97
CA MET A 256 -3.97 8.42 20.96
C MET A 256 -2.70 7.98 21.70
N ALA A 257 -2.84 7.27 22.82
CA ALA A 257 -1.71 6.69 23.56
C ALA A 257 -0.97 5.60 22.75
N ALA A 258 -1.70 4.83 21.93
CA ALA A 258 -1.14 3.77 21.10
C ALA A 258 -0.52 4.29 19.79
N ALA A 259 -0.96 5.45 19.28
CA ALA A 259 -0.58 5.98 17.98
C ALA A 259 0.94 6.12 17.80
N GLN A 260 1.45 5.47 16.76
CA GLN A 260 2.86 5.49 16.35
C GLN A 260 3.06 6.22 15.01
N ARG A 261 2.00 6.35 14.21
CA ARG A 261 1.99 6.96 12.88
C ARG A 261 0.88 7.99 12.76
N PRO A 262 0.99 8.99 11.85
CA PRO A 262 -0.07 9.97 11.62
C PRO A 262 -1.42 9.33 11.29
N GLU A 263 -1.40 8.23 10.55
CA GLU A 263 -2.60 7.49 10.14
C GLU A 263 -3.41 6.91 11.31
N ASP A 264 -2.75 6.60 12.43
CA ASP A 264 -3.40 6.04 13.62
C ASP A 264 -4.36 7.04 14.28
N VAL A 265 -4.15 8.34 14.03
CA VAL A 265 -5.01 9.43 14.55
C VAL A 265 -6.45 9.32 14.03
N ARG A 266 -6.65 8.70 12.87
CA ARG A 266 -8.00 8.52 12.29
C ARG A 266 -8.95 7.87 13.29
N GLY A 267 -8.50 6.78 13.93
CA GLY A 267 -9.31 6.05 14.92
C GLY A 267 -9.65 6.90 16.15
N VAL A 268 -8.80 7.86 16.51
CA VAL A 268 -9.05 8.80 17.61
C VAL A 268 -10.21 9.73 17.26
N THR A 269 -10.16 10.37 16.08
CA THR A 269 -11.20 11.30 15.63
C THR A 269 -12.52 10.60 15.31
N GLU A 270 -12.49 9.37 14.78
CA GLU A 270 -13.67 8.52 14.60
C GLU A 270 -14.35 8.23 15.94
N ALA A 271 -13.58 7.84 16.96
CA ALA A 271 -14.12 7.58 18.31
C ALA A 271 -14.74 8.85 18.92
N ILE A 272 -14.10 10.02 18.75
CA ILE A 272 -14.67 11.29 19.24
C ILE A 272 -15.99 11.60 18.54
N GLU A 273 -16.09 11.40 17.22
CA GLU A 273 -17.33 11.62 16.47
C GLU A 273 -18.44 10.66 16.91
N ASP A 274 -18.15 9.36 17.07
CA ASP A 274 -19.09 8.36 17.59
C ASP A 274 -19.65 8.78 18.97
N GLY A 275 -18.77 9.32 19.82
CA GLY A 275 -19.13 9.83 21.13
C GLY A 275 -20.07 11.04 21.06
N ARG A 276 -19.76 12.02 20.22
CA ARG A 276 -20.63 13.20 20.00
C ARG A 276 -21.97 12.83 19.39
N PHE A 277 -22.01 11.87 18.47
CA PHE A 277 -23.27 11.37 17.93
C PHE A 277 -24.12 10.71 19.03
N SER A 278 -23.50 9.96 19.94
CA SER A 278 -24.20 9.39 21.11
C SER A 278 -24.76 10.48 22.03
N LEU A 279 -24.04 11.58 22.25
CA LEU A 279 -24.56 12.74 22.99
C LEU A 279 -25.73 13.44 22.27
N ALA A 280 -25.69 13.52 20.94
CA ALA A 280 -26.79 14.07 20.15
C ALA A 280 -28.06 13.21 20.26
N LEU A 281 -27.93 11.88 20.25
CA LEU A 281 -29.04 10.95 20.50
C LEU A 281 -29.61 11.13 21.92
N LEU A 282 -28.74 11.23 22.92
CA LEU A 282 -29.15 11.46 24.31
C LEU A 282 -29.92 12.78 24.45
N ALA A 283 -29.40 13.88 23.90
CA ALA A 283 -30.07 15.18 23.93
C ALA A 283 -31.45 15.13 23.27
N ALA A 284 -31.56 14.50 22.09
CA ALA A 284 -32.84 14.34 21.40
C ALA A 284 -33.87 13.56 22.24
N ARG A 285 -33.44 12.48 22.91
CA ARG A 285 -34.32 11.71 23.81
C ARG A 285 -34.79 12.53 25.01
N ARG A 286 -33.87 13.26 25.65
CA ARG A 286 -34.20 14.09 26.83
C ARG A 286 -35.19 15.20 26.51
N GLU A 287 -35.08 15.76 25.31
CA GLU A 287 -35.94 16.84 24.83
C GLU A 287 -37.22 16.34 24.14
N GLY A 288 -37.40 15.03 23.97
CA GLY A 288 -38.54 14.44 23.26
C GLY A 288 -38.59 14.80 21.77
N ARG A 289 -37.44 15.09 21.16
CA ARG A 289 -37.31 15.39 19.73
C ARG A 289 -37.09 14.11 18.92
N PRO A 290 -37.36 14.13 17.60
CA PRO A 290 -36.96 13.05 16.70
C PRO A 290 -35.45 12.76 16.82
N LEU A 291 -35.08 11.49 16.77
CA LEU A 291 -33.68 11.08 16.82
C LEU A 291 -32.97 11.54 15.54
N PRO A 292 -31.77 12.16 15.64
CA PRO A 292 -31.00 12.55 14.47
C PRO A 292 -30.54 11.32 13.67
N GLU A 293 -30.50 11.47 12.35
CA GLU A 293 -29.81 10.52 11.46
C GLU A 293 -28.30 10.66 11.60
N ARG A 294 -27.55 9.57 11.35
CA ARG A 294 -26.09 9.60 11.33
C ARG A 294 -25.65 10.36 10.07
N ARG A 295 -25.16 11.58 10.24
CA ARG A 295 -24.57 12.41 9.19
C ARG A 295 -23.13 12.74 9.56
N ALA A 296 -22.34 13.14 8.56
CA ALA A 296 -21.03 13.71 8.81
C ALA A 296 -21.12 14.94 9.75
N PRO A 297 -20.08 15.21 10.56
CA PRO A 297 -20.07 16.39 11.41
C PRO A 297 -19.99 17.66 10.56
N CYS A 298 -20.11 18.82 11.19
CA CYS A 298 -19.95 20.09 10.49
C CYS A 298 -18.57 20.20 9.84
N PHE A 299 -18.56 20.50 8.54
CA PHE A 299 -17.36 20.66 7.74
C PHE A 299 -16.44 21.76 8.27
N PHE A 300 -16.98 22.87 8.79
CA PHE A 300 -16.18 24.01 9.24
C PHE A 300 -15.49 23.76 10.57
N ASP A 301 -16.16 23.10 11.51
CA ASP A 301 -15.57 22.61 12.75
C ASP A 301 -16.30 21.32 13.19
N PRO A 302 -15.63 20.15 13.15
CA PRO A 302 -16.24 18.89 13.59
C PRO A 302 -16.75 18.90 15.04
N ARG A 303 -16.30 19.86 15.86
CA ARG A 303 -16.77 20.04 17.25
C ARG A 303 -18.14 20.69 17.35
N HIS A 304 -18.68 21.23 16.26
CA HIS A 304 -20.07 21.74 16.23
C HIS A 304 -21.13 20.62 16.26
N GLY A 305 -20.71 19.36 16.13
CA GLY A 305 -21.60 18.20 16.14
C GLY A 305 -22.13 17.83 14.75
N PRO A 306 -23.17 16.97 14.68
CA PRO A 306 -23.69 16.46 13.42
C PRO A 306 -24.24 17.58 12.53
N SER A 307 -24.04 17.46 11.22
CA SER A 307 -24.69 18.35 10.26
C SER A 307 -26.21 18.16 10.25
N VAL A 308 -26.93 19.23 9.89
CA VAL A 308 -28.40 19.21 9.74
C VAL A 308 -28.83 19.36 8.29
N GLU A 309 -27.97 19.94 7.45
CA GLU A 309 -28.17 20.11 6.02
C GLU A 309 -26.82 20.18 5.30
N ASP A 310 -26.85 20.03 3.98
CA ASP A 310 -25.71 20.32 3.11
C ASP A 310 -25.93 21.72 2.51
N ALA A 311 -24.92 22.58 2.59
CA ALA A 311 -24.99 23.96 2.13
C ALA A 311 -23.95 24.23 1.03
N GLU A 312 -24.34 24.99 0.01
CA GLU A 312 -23.39 25.46 -0.99
C GLU A 312 -22.40 26.45 -0.35
N TRP A 313 -21.12 26.15 -0.50
CA TRP A 313 -20.02 26.98 -0.03
C TRP A 313 -18.92 27.03 -1.07
N THR A 314 -18.32 28.21 -1.25
CA THR A 314 -17.18 28.41 -2.14
C THR A 314 -15.96 28.80 -1.30
N PRO A 315 -14.88 28.00 -1.28
CA PRO A 315 -13.64 28.40 -0.63
C PRO A 315 -13.03 29.63 -1.33
N PRO A 316 -12.23 30.44 -0.62
CA PRO A 316 -11.44 31.49 -1.25
C PRO A 316 -10.58 30.93 -2.40
N GLY A 317 -10.85 31.38 -3.63
CA GLY A 317 -10.08 30.99 -4.82
C GLY A 317 -10.38 29.59 -5.38
N GLY A 318 -11.38 28.87 -4.87
CA GLY A 318 -11.78 27.57 -5.39
C GLY A 318 -13.20 27.56 -5.99
N ALA A 319 -13.74 26.36 -6.21
CA ALA A 319 -15.05 26.16 -6.85
C ALA A 319 -16.17 25.96 -5.81
N PRO A 320 -17.42 26.36 -6.12
CA PRO A 320 -18.59 26.06 -5.31
C PRO A 320 -18.77 24.55 -5.11
N ARG A 321 -19.26 24.16 -3.93
CA ARG A 321 -19.51 22.77 -3.53
C ARG A 321 -20.51 22.69 -2.39
N GLU A 322 -21.16 21.54 -2.23
CA GLU A 322 -21.97 21.26 -1.06
C GLU A 322 -21.09 20.71 0.07
N VAL A 323 -21.28 21.25 1.28
CA VAL A 323 -20.60 20.78 2.49
C VAL A 323 -21.60 20.55 3.62
N PRO A 324 -21.43 19.50 4.44
CA PRO A 324 -22.30 19.24 5.58
C PRO A 324 -22.09 20.31 6.65
N VAL A 325 -23.17 20.98 7.08
CA VAL A 325 -23.11 22.10 8.03
C VAL A 325 -24.02 21.89 9.24
N CYS A 326 -23.57 22.34 10.42
CA CYS A 326 -24.44 22.41 11.59
C CYS A 326 -25.47 23.54 11.42
N ALA A 327 -26.52 23.52 12.23
CA ALA A 327 -27.59 24.53 12.17
C ALA A 327 -27.07 25.98 12.35
N ALA A 328 -26.01 26.17 13.14
CA ALA A 328 -25.43 27.49 13.39
C ALA A 328 -24.67 28.03 12.17
N ASP A 329 -23.81 27.23 11.55
CA ASP A 329 -23.07 27.68 10.36
C ASP A 329 -23.96 27.74 9.12
N ALA A 330 -24.98 26.88 9.02
CA ALA A 330 -26.06 27.03 8.06
C ALA A 330 -26.74 28.41 8.14
N ALA A 331 -27.02 28.90 9.35
CA ALA A 331 -27.61 30.22 9.55
C ALA A 331 -26.65 31.34 9.11
N ARG A 332 -25.36 31.25 9.48
CA ARG A 332 -24.33 32.21 9.06
C ARG A 332 -24.22 32.32 7.54
N LEU A 333 -24.13 31.18 6.85
CA LEU A 333 -24.03 31.15 5.39
C LEU A 333 -25.27 31.80 4.74
N ARG A 334 -26.47 31.53 5.26
CA ARG A 334 -27.72 32.15 4.77
C ARG A 334 -27.74 33.67 4.99
N ASP A 335 -27.14 34.13 6.07
CA ASP A 335 -27.05 35.55 6.41
C ASP A 335 -25.86 36.26 5.72
N GLY A 336 -25.06 35.51 4.94
CA GLY A 336 -23.86 36.02 4.26
C GLY A 336 -22.68 36.28 5.20
N GLU A 337 -22.70 35.70 6.39
CA GLU A 337 -21.62 35.75 7.37
C GLU A 337 -20.61 34.61 7.16
N ASP A 338 -19.36 34.84 7.58
CA ASP A 338 -18.33 33.81 7.54
C ASP A 338 -18.65 32.68 8.55
N PRO A 339 -18.52 31.40 8.15
CA PRO A 339 -18.71 30.28 9.07
C PRO A 339 -17.62 30.26 10.15
N LEU A 340 -17.89 29.60 11.28
CA LEU A 340 -16.89 29.44 12.33
C LEU A 340 -15.95 28.28 11.99
N VAL A 341 -14.88 28.61 11.25
CA VAL A 341 -13.91 27.62 10.78
C VAL A 341 -12.89 27.24 11.85
N ARG A 342 -12.69 25.94 12.07
CA ARG A 342 -11.61 25.38 12.89
C ARG A 342 -10.27 25.74 12.28
N THR A 343 -9.45 26.44 13.05
CA THR A 343 -8.06 26.72 12.70
C THR A 343 -7.09 25.87 13.50
N VAL A 344 -6.03 25.43 12.85
CA VAL A 344 -4.95 24.61 13.43
C VAL A 344 -3.60 25.32 13.24
N ASP A 345 -2.65 25.00 14.11
CA ASP A 345 -1.31 25.59 14.10
C ASP A 345 -0.47 25.01 12.94
N THR A 346 0.02 25.85 12.02
CA THR A 346 0.84 25.39 10.88
C THR A 346 2.35 25.45 11.14
N GLY A 347 2.75 25.87 12.34
CA GLY A 347 4.11 26.22 12.74
C GLY A 347 4.35 27.73 12.75
N ALA A 348 5.40 28.15 13.46
CA ALA A 348 5.83 29.56 13.59
C ALA A 348 4.77 30.53 14.15
N GLY A 349 3.75 30.02 14.86
CA GLY A 349 2.69 30.82 15.46
C GLY A 349 1.57 31.23 14.50
N GLU A 350 1.56 30.69 13.28
CA GLU A 350 0.49 30.91 12.32
C GLU A 350 -0.63 29.87 12.51
N ARG A 351 -1.89 30.32 12.53
CA ARG A 351 -3.07 29.44 12.48
C ARG A 351 -3.78 29.62 11.14
N ARG A 352 -4.18 28.51 10.53
CA ARG A 352 -4.93 28.48 9.28
C ARG A 352 -6.15 27.58 9.40
N PRO A 353 -7.20 27.77 8.59
CA PRO A 353 -8.24 26.76 8.41
C PRO A 353 -7.61 25.38 8.21
N TYR A 354 -8.18 24.34 8.83
CA TYR A 354 -7.58 23.01 8.77
C TYR A 354 -7.42 22.49 7.32
N TYR A 355 -8.36 22.84 6.44
CA TYR A 355 -8.33 22.49 5.02
C TYR A 355 -7.24 23.23 4.21
N ASP A 356 -6.55 24.20 4.84
CA ASP A 356 -5.41 24.94 4.29
C ASP A 356 -4.10 24.73 5.09
N ALA A 357 -4.11 23.86 6.11
CA ALA A 357 -3.01 23.72 7.07
C ALA A 357 -1.87 22.77 6.64
N GLY A 358 -2.01 22.14 5.47
CA GLY A 358 -1.01 21.24 4.91
C GLY A 358 -1.26 19.76 5.20
N PRO A 359 -0.45 18.86 4.61
CA PRO A 359 -0.84 17.46 4.40
C PRO A 359 -0.88 16.63 5.68
N ALA A 360 -0.14 17.03 6.72
CA ALA A 360 -0.11 16.32 7.99
C ALA A 360 -1.49 16.22 8.66
N TYR A 361 -2.43 17.12 8.34
CA TYR A 361 -3.79 17.13 8.91
C TYR A 361 -4.78 16.21 8.22
N GLY A 362 -4.42 15.62 7.08
CA GLY A 362 -5.36 14.79 6.33
C GLY A 362 -5.82 13.53 7.08
N PRO A 363 -4.97 12.77 7.81
CA PRO A 363 -5.45 11.65 8.63
C PRO A 363 -6.43 12.06 9.73
N TRP A 364 -6.21 13.22 10.35
CA TRP A 364 -7.10 13.78 11.37
C TRP A 364 -8.45 14.20 10.78
N ALA A 365 -8.45 14.94 9.67
CA ALA A 365 -9.69 15.30 8.98
C ALA A 365 -10.42 14.05 8.46
N GLY A 366 -9.66 13.07 7.96
CA GLY A 366 -10.18 11.84 7.40
C GLY A 366 -10.90 10.93 8.40
N GLY A 367 -10.62 11.02 9.69
CA GLY A 367 -11.41 10.28 10.68
C GLY A 367 -12.75 10.93 11.01
N TYR A 368 -12.93 12.23 10.77
CA TYR A 368 -14.23 12.89 10.93
C TYR A 368 -15.16 12.68 9.75
N PHE A 369 -14.62 12.71 8.53
CA PHE A 369 -15.42 12.67 7.31
C PHE A 369 -15.34 11.32 6.60
N GLY A 370 -14.45 10.41 7.01
CA GLY A 370 -14.19 9.16 6.31
C GLY A 370 -13.48 9.36 4.96
N GLY A 371 -12.96 8.26 4.41
CA GLY A 371 -12.18 8.29 3.17
C GLY A 371 -12.98 8.58 1.89
N GLY A 372 -14.31 8.35 1.91
CA GLY A 372 -15.15 8.41 0.71
C GLY A 372 -15.71 9.79 0.34
N ILE A 373 -15.99 10.66 1.32
CA ILE A 373 -16.58 11.99 1.07
C ILE A 373 -15.59 13.14 1.22
N LEU A 374 -14.57 12.99 2.07
CA LEU A 374 -13.56 14.03 2.32
C LEU A 374 -12.90 14.55 1.02
N PRO A 375 -12.58 13.69 0.04
CA PRO A 375 -12.16 14.12 -1.29
C PRO A 375 -13.00 15.27 -1.90
N GLY A 376 -14.31 15.07 -2.03
CA GLY A 376 -15.20 16.07 -2.61
C GLY A 376 -15.25 17.36 -1.78
N LEU A 377 -15.22 17.22 -0.44
CA LEU A 377 -15.27 18.34 0.48
C LEU A 377 -14.02 19.24 0.43
N LEU A 378 -12.85 18.67 0.10
CA LEU A 378 -11.58 19.40 0.05
C LEU A 378 -11.14 19.78 -1.38
N PHE A 379 -11.91 19.46 -2.42
CA PHE A 379 -11.56 19.78 -3.80
C PHE A 379 -11.22 21.28 -4.00
N GLY A 380 -10.01 21.60 -4.47
CA GLY A 380 -9.59 22.99 -4.65
C GLY A 380 -9.18 23.73 -3.38
N THR A 381 -9.04 23.05 -2.24
CA THR A 381 -8.26 23.58 -1.09
C THR A 381 -6.80 23.14 -1.17
N VAL A 382 -5.94 23.74 -0.35
CA VAL A 382 -4.52 23.34 -0.30
C VAL A 382 -4.38 21.89 0.15
N LEU A 383 -5.11 21.49 1.21
CA LEU A 383 -5.09 20.12 1.71
C LEU A 383 -5.61 19.13 0.66
N GLY A 384 -6.74 19.41 0.01
CA GLY A 384 -7.27 18.54 -1.04
C GLY A 384 -6.32 18.38 -2.23
N SER A 385 -5.68 19.48 -2.67
CA SER A 385 -4.69 19.42 -3.76
C SER A 385 -3.46 18.57 -3.40
N MET A 386 -3.03 18.61 -2.14
CA MET A 386 -1.92 17.78 -1.66
C MET A 386 -2.33 16.32 -1.53
N MET A 387 -3.54 16.05 -1.02
CA MET A 387 -4.09 14.70 -0.86
C MET A 387 -4.29 13.97 -2.19
N ALA A 388 -4.57 14.70 -3.26
CA ALA A 388 -4.67 14.15 -4.62
C ALA A 388 -3.30 13.77 -5.23
N SER A 389 -2.18 14.07 -4.57
CA SER A 389 -0.84 13.74 -5.11
C SER A 389 -0.42 12.30 -4.79
N PRO A 390 0.25 11.59 -5.74
CA PRO A 390 0.78 10.25 -5.47
C PRO A 390 1.77 10.21 -4.30
N ALA A 391 2.50 11.31 -4.07
CA ALA A 391 3.42 11.45 -2.94
C ALA A 391 2.69 11.40 -1.60
N TYR A 392 1.49 11.97 -1.52
CA TYR A 392 0.68 11.94 -0.30
C TYR A 392 0.23 10.52 0.03
N ALA A 393 -0.23 9.75 -0.96
CA ALA A 393 -0.62 8.35 -0.77
C ALA A 393 0.55 7.48 -0.30
N ALA A 394 1.77 7.75 -0.80
CA ALA A 394 2.98 7.07 -0.36
C ALA A 394 3.38 7.37 1.10
N ASP A 395 3.03 8.56 1.60
CA ASP A 395 3.42 9.02 2.94
C ASP A 395 2.35 8.77 4.01
N TYR A 396 1.05 8.91 3.65
CA TYR A 396 -0.11 8.86 4.55
C TYR A 396 -1.15 7.77 4.20
N GLY A 397 -0.86 6.93 3.22
CA GLY A 397 -1.74 5.83 2.77
C GLY A 397 -2.81 6.26 1.76
N SER A 398 -3.33 5.30 1.00
CA SER A 398 -4.31 5.50 -0.08
C SER A 398 -5.77 5.65 0.38
N GLY A 399 -6.02 5.68 1.69
CA GLY A 399 -7.38 5.63 2.27
C GLY A 399 -8.17 6.94 2.28
N TYR A 400 -7.67 8.00 1.65
CA TYR A 400 -8.22 9.36 1.76
C TYR A 400 -8.50 10.03 0.41
N GLY A 401 -8.52 9.25 -0.67
CA GLY A 401 -8.66 9.79 -2.01
C GLY A 401 -8.69 8.71 -3.06
N ASP A 402 -9.83 8.06 -3.26
CA ASP A 402 -10.20 7.64 -4.61
C ASP A 402 -10.65 8.90 -5.36
N PHE A 403 -9.66 9.70 -5.76
CA PHE A 403 -9.82 10.71 -6.79
C PHE A 403 -9.39 10.09 -8.12
N GLY A 404 -10.10 9.03 -8.56
CA GLY A 404 -10.03 8.55 -9.94
C GLY A 404 -8.62 8.22 -10.44
N GLY A 405 -7.84 7.51 -9.64
CA GLY A 405 -6.51 7.03 -10.01
C GLY A 405 -6.28 5.63 -9.46
N GLY A 406 -6.88 4.64 -10.10
CA GLY A 406 -6.51 3.24 -9.86
C GLY A 406 -5.03 3.02 -10.19
N TYR A 407 -4.41 2.03 -9.55
CA TYR A 407 -3.04 1.65 -9.91
C TYR A 407 -2.96 1.30 -11.40
N GLU A 408 -1.99 1.90 -12.09
CA GLU A 408 -1.69 1.57 -13.47
C GLU A 408 -0.66 0.44 -13.53
N GLY A 409 -0.56 -0.22 -14.68
CA GLY A 409 0.43 -1.29 -14.85
C GLY A 409 1.86 -0.76 -14.67
N GLY A 410 2.63 -1.43 -13.82
CA GLY A 410 4.00 -1.03 -13.45
C GLY A 410 4.12 -0.35 -12.09
N ASP A 411 3.01 0.02 -11.46
CA ASP A 411 3.01 0.69 -10.16
C ASP A 411 3.40 -0.26 -9.02
N ILE A 412 4.04 0.31 -8.00
CA ILE A 412 4.32 -0.39 -6.74
C ILE A 412 3.08 -0.30 -5.86
N SER A 413 2.36 -1.41 -5.72
CA SER A 413 1.26 -1.58 -4.78
C SER A 413 1.75 -2.36 -3.56
N GLY A 414 1.66 -1.78 -2.36
CA GLY A 414 2.09 -2.46 -1.12
C GLY A 414 1.30 -3.74 -0.80
N ALA A 415 1.64 -4.39 0.31
CA ALA A 415 1.05 -5.67 0.73
C ALA A 415 -0.38 -5.58 1.30
N ASP A 416 -0.94 -4.37 1.43
CA ASP A 416 -2.21 -4.10 2.12
C ASP A 416 -3.41 -3.99 1.15
N PHE A 417 -3.34 -4.59 -0.05
CA PHE A 417 -4.35 -4.43 -1.12
C PHE A 417 -5.38 -5.58 -1.20
N ASP A 418 -6.53 -5.28 -1.82
CA ASP A 418 -7.63 -6.20 -2.07
C ASP A 418 -7.26 -7.26 -3.13
N THR A 419 -7.08 -8.51 -2.70
CA THR A 419 -6.71 -9.63 -3.58
C THR A 419 -7.80 -10.01 -4.59
N SER A 420 -9.01 -9.44 -4.48
CA SER A 420 -10.11 -9.68 -5.43
C SER A 420 -9.84 -9.14 -6.83
N ASP A 421 -8.83 -8.29 -7.03
CA ASP A 421 -8.40 -7.79 -8.35
C ASP A 421 -7.68 -8.84 -9.22
N PHE A 422 -7.21 -9.94 -8.62
CA PHE A 422 -6.81 -11.17 -9.33
C PHE A 422 -8.01 -12.08 -9.66
N GLY A 423 -9.22 -11.69 -9.24
CA GLY A 423 -10.45 -12.48 -9.28
C GLY A 423 -10.58 -13.42 -8.07
N ASP A 424 -11.70 -13.34 -7.36
CA ASP A 424 -12.10 -14.28 -6.30
C ASP A 424 -12.13 -15.72 -6.84
N PHE A 425 -11.35 -16.62 -6.23
CA PHE A 425 -11.64 -18.05 -6.28
C PHE A 425 -11.18 -18.73 -5.00
N GLY A 426 -12.13 -18.91 -4.08
CA GLY A 426 -12.01 -19.92 -3.05
C GLY A 426 -11.87 -21.32 -3.66
N GLY A 427 -10.81 -22.03 -3.30
CA GLY A 427 -10.76 -23.50 -3.36
C GLY A 427 -9.89 -24.10 -4.45
N GLY A 428 -8.63 -24.37 -4.10
CA GLY A 428 -7.74 -25.45 -4.57
C GLY A 428 -7.97 -26.15 -5.91
N GLY A 429 -6.98 -26.01 -6.79
CA GLY A 429 -6.50 -27.05 -7.71
C GLY A 429 -6.75 -26.79 -9.20
N ASP A 430 -5.68 -26.64 -9.99
CA ASP A 430 -5.35 -27.57 -11.09
C ASP A 430 -4.05 -27.16 -11.81
N PHE A 431 -2.90 -27.52 -11.23
CA PHE A 431 -1.73 -27.87 -12.05
C PHE A 431 -1.99 -29.29 -12.53
N GLY A 432 -2.66 -29.41 -13.67
CA GLY A 432 -3.37 -30.63 -14.11
C GLY A 432 -2.59 -31.94 -13.97
N GLY A 433 -3.18 -32.87 -13.22
CA GLY A 433 -2.79 -34.28 -13.18
C GLY A 433 -3.29 -35.02 -14.42
N GLY A 434 -2.39 -35.28 -15.36
CA GLY A 434 -2.63 -36.23 -16.45
C GLY A 434 -2.31 -37.64 -15.97
N GLY A 435 -3.30 -38.54 -15.97
CA GLY A 435 -3.07 -39.95 -15.67
C GLY A 435 -4.23 -40.87 -16.05
N GLY A 436 -4.05 -41.61 -17.15
CA GLY A 436 -4.48 -43.01 -17.25
C GLY A 436 -5.91 -43.28 -17.70
N GLY A 437 -6.05 -43.84 -18.91
CA GLY A 437 -7.29 -44.39 -19.43
C GLY A 437 -7.82 -45.59 -18.64
N GLY A 438 -9.11 -45.83 -18.80
CA GLY A 438 -9.82 -46.97 -18.22
C GLY A 438 -11.18 -47.14 -18.91
N ASP A 439 -11.27 -48.25 -19.62
CA ASP A 439 -12.38 -48.79 -20.40
C ASP A 439 -13.72 -48.81 -19.65
N PHE A 440 -14.81 -48.41 -20.31
CA PHE A 440 -16.18 -48.74 -19.88
C PHE A 440 -16.92 -49.43 -21.02
N GLY A 441 -16.67 -50.73 -21.13
CA GLY A 441 -17.57 -51.67 -21.78
C GLY A 441 -18.87 -51.78 -20.99
N GLY A 442 -20.00 -51.55 -21.68
CA GLY A 442 -21.33 -51.82 -21.16
C GLY A 442 -21.66 -53.31 -21.17
N GLY A 443 -22.51 -53.73 -20.23
CA GLY A 443 -23.09 -55.06 -20.23
C GLY A 443 -23.78 -55.44 -18.92
N PHE A 444 -25.09 -55.14 -18.87
CA PHE A 444 -26.17 -55.70 -18.03
C PHE A 444 -26.15 -55.51 -16.52
#